data_AF-A0A1J8PQW8-F1
#
_entry.id   AF-A0A1J8PQW8-F1
#
_cell.length_a   1.000
_cell.length_b   1.000
_cell.length_c   1.000
_cell.angle_alpha   90.00
_cell.angle_beta   90.00
_cell.angle_gamma   90.00
#
_symmetry.space_group_name_H-M   'P 1'
#
loop_
_entity.id
_entity.type
_entity.pdbx_description
1 polymer ?
#
loop_
_entity_poly.entity_id
_entity_poly.type
_entity_poly.pdbx_seq_one_letter_code
_entity_poly.pdbx_strand_id
1 'polypeptide(L)' 'MNLLESYRQTHTYDIGNNLIRLSHQAQSNAWQQTIDIHPNSNRGTENNNPNNFDTNGNLLNLDNIGKLNWHYN' A
#
# COMPACT_ATOMS: atom_id res chain seq x y z
N MET A 1 -12.38 -20.12 18.88
CA MET A 1 -11.41 -19.50 19.81
C MET A 1 -10.22 -19.11 18.95
N ASN A 2 -9.95 -17.81 18.74
CA ASN A 2 -8.76 -17.42 17.99
C ASN A 2 -7.55 -17.61 18.89
N LEU A 3 -6.67 -18.56 18.53
CA LEU A 3 -5.37 -18.67 19.17
C LEU A 3 -4.57 -17.41 18.80
N LEU A 4 -4.10 -16.68 19.80
CA LEU A 4 -3.08 -15.67 19.59
C LEU A 4 -1.77 -16.40 19.30
N GLU A 5 -1.04 -15.95 18.28
CA GLU A 5 0.30 -16.42 17.98
C GLU A 5 1.27 -15.24 17.82
N SER A 6 2.55 -15.51 18.05
CA SER A 6 3.61 -14.55 17.75
C SER A 6 3.81 -14.48 16.24
N TYR A 7 4.07 -13.27 15.75
CA TYR A 7 4.46 -13.04 14.36
C TYR A 7 5.67 -12.10 14.30
N ARG A 8 6.31 -12.05 13.13
CA ARG A 8 7.34 -11.07 12.80
C ARG A 8 6.92 -10.33 11.52
N GLN A 9 7.18 -9.03 11.49
CA GLN A 9 7.08 -8.24 10.27
C GLN A 9 8.42 -7.64 9.88
N THR A 10 8.69 -7.59 8.59
CA THR A 10 9.87 -6.93 8.02
C THR A 10 9.41 -5.89 7.01
N HIS A 11 9.92 -4.67 7.17
CA HIS A 11 9.57 -3.50 6.37
C HIS A 11 10.76 -3.13 5.50
N THR A 12 10.55 -2.97 4.20
CA THR A 12 11.57 -2.48 3.26
C THR A 12 11.17 -1.09 2.77
N TYR A 13 12.11 -0.15 2.84
CA TYR A 13 11.92 1.22 2.39
C TYR A 13 12.83 1.53 1.20
N ASP A 14 12.38 2.40 0.30
CA ASP A 14 13.23 2.97 -0.75
C ASP A 14 14.12 4.13 -0.21
N ILE A 15 14.92 4.74 -1.09
CA ILE A 15 15.79 5.88 -0.74
C ILE A 15 15.02 7.16 -0.36
N GLY A 16 13.74 7.24 -0.73
CA GLY A 16 12.82 8.32 -0.41
C GLY A 16 12.05 8.10 0.89
N ASN A 17 12.34 7.02 1.62
CA ASN A 17 11.63 6.55 2.82
C ASN A 17 10.18 6.12 2.59
N ASN A 18 9.80 5.75 1.35
CA ASN A 18 8.51 5.11 1.11
C ASN A 18 8.57 3.64 1.49
N LEU A 19 7.53 3.12 2.15
CA LEU A 19 7.38 1.68 2.37
C LEU A 19 7.09 1.02 1.02
N ILE A 20 7.95 0.11 0.57
CA ILE A 20 7.79 -0.60 -0.72
C ILE A 20 7.46 -2.08 -0.56
N ARG A 21 7.71 -2.64 0.63
CA ARG A 21 7.36 -4.02 0.95
C ARG A 21 7.13 -4.24 2.43
N LEU A 22 6.04 -4.92 2.75
CA LEU A 22 5.73 -5.48 4.06
C LEU A 22 5.68 -7.01 3.95
N SER A 23 6.55 -7.69 4.66
CA SER A 23 6.52 -9.16 4.79
C SER A 23 6.06 -9.54 6.19
N HIS A 24 5.02 -10.36 6.27
CA HIS A 24 4.46 -10.90 7.50
C HIS A 24 4.73 -12.41 7.58
N GLN A 25 5.24 -12.84 8.72
CA GLN A 25 5.49 -14.25 9.01
C GLN A 25 4.94 -14.61 10.40
N ALA A 26 3.97 -15.52 10.42
CA ALA A 26 3.52 -16.24 11.60
C ALA A 26 3.60 -17.76 11.33
N GLN A 27 3.23 -18.60 12.30
CA GLN A 27 3.20 -20.05 12.07
C GLN A 27 1.99 -20.43 11.21
N SER A 28 0.84 -19.79 11.44
CA SER A 28 -0.40 -20.11 10.71
C SER A 28 -0.45 -19.53 9.29
N ASN A 29 0.22 -18.39 9.05
CA ASN A 29 0.12 -17.68 7.80
C ASN A 29 1.38 -16.85 7.50
N ALA A 30 1.71 -16.74 6.21
CA ALA A 30 2.75 -15.86 5.71
C ALA A 30 2.22 -15.14 4.47
N TRP A 31 2.40 -13.82 4.42
CA TRP A 31 1.99 -13.01 3.28
C TRP A 31 2.96 -11.85 3.07
N GLN A 32 2.93 -11.32 1.85
CA GLN A 32 3.70 -10.15 1.45
C GLN A 32 2.79 -9.15 0.76
N GLN A 33 3.02 -7.88 1.04
CA GLN A 33 2.41 -6.75 0.35
C GLN A 33 3.54 -5.96 -0.30
N THR A 34 3.39 -5.67 -1.59
CA THR A 34 4.30 -4.84 -2.37
C THR A 34 3.57 -3.56 -2.72
N ILE A 35 4.25 -2.42 -2.59
CA ILE A 35 3.72 -1.11 -2.93
C ILE A 35 4.59 -0.55 -4.04
N ASP A 36 3.98 -0.32 -5.20
CA ASP A 36 4.65 0.28 -6.34
C ASP A 36 4.62 1.80 -6.20
N ILE A 37 5.80 2.41 -6.12
CA ILE A 37 5.96 3.87 -6.01
C ILE A 37 6.03 4.48 -7.40
N HIS A 38 5.19 5.48 -7.64
CA HIS A 38 5.12 6.17 -8.92
C HIS A 38 6.39 7.01 -9.15
N PRO A 39 6.98 6.99 -10.37
CA PRO A 39 8.16 7.78 -10.66
C PRO A 39 7.99 9.27 -10.34
N ASN A 40 9.04 9.89 -9.83
CA ASN A 40 9.10 11.33 -9.51
C ASN A 40 8.09 11.81 -8.44
N SER A 41 7.57 10.91 -7.59
CA SER A 41 6.69 11.25 -6.47
C SER A 41 6.81 10.24 -5.32
N ASN A 42 6.12 10.50 -4.20
CA ASN A 42 5.96 9.55 -3.09
C ASN A 42 4.58 8.85 -3.10
N ARG A 43 3.87 8.89 -4.23
CA ARG A 43 2.56 8.25 -4.37
C ARG A 43 2.78 6.78 -4.67
N GLY A 44 2.12 5.91 -3.92
CA GLY A 44 2.25 4.46 -4.10
C GLY A 44 0.96 3.73 -3.81
N THR A 45 0.76 2.62 -4.52
CA THR A 45 -0.39 1.73 -4.43
C THR A 45 0.04 0.29 -4.68
N GLU A 46 -0.77 -0.68 -4.27
CA GLU A 46 -0.46 -2.11 -4.50
C GLU A 46 -0.59 -2.51 -5.98
N ASN A 47 -1.31 -1.71 -6.77
CA ASN A 47 -1.32 -1.78 -8.22
C ASN A 47 -0.63 -0.54 -8.81
N ASN A 48 0.35 -0.71 -9.69
CA ASN A 48 1.03 0.42 -10.35
C ASN A 48 0.18 1.07 -11.46
N ASN A 49 -1.12 1.29 -11.22
CA ASN A 49 -1.99 1.89 -12.22
C ASN A 49 -1.74 3.42 -12.26
N PRO A 50 -1.36 3.96 -13.43
CA PRO A 50 -1.04 5.39 -13.55
C PRO A 50 -2.21 6.33 -13.27
N ASN A 51 -3.44 5.83 -13.28
CA ASN A 51 -4.65 6.62 -13.05
C ASN A 51 -5.17 6.53 -11.60
N ASN A 52 -4.31 6.17 -10.65
CA ASN A 52 -4.70 6.04 -9.25
C ASN A 52 -4.85 7.39 -8.55
N PHE A 53 -4.31 8.49 -9.08
CA PHE A 53 -4.33 9.78 -8.43
C PHE A 53 -4.85 10.89 -9.34
N ASP A 54 -5.56 11.86 -8.77
CA ASP A 54 -5.90 13.09 -9.48
C ASP A 54 -4.70 14.04 -9.62
N THR A 55 -4.91 15.19 -10.27
CA THR A 55 -3.86 16.21 -10.49
C THR A 55 -3.28 16.77 -9.20
N ASN A 56 -4.04 16.77 -8.10
CA ASN A 56 -3.59 17.24 -6.80
C ASN A 56 -2.92 16.13 -5.97
N GLY A 57 -3.03 14.87 -6.41
CA GLY A 57 -2.44 13.72 -5.77
C GLY A 57 -3.35 12.96 -4.82
N ASN A 58 -4.65 13.18 -4.89
CA ASN A 58 -5.57 12.39 -4.08
C ASN A 58 -5.88 11.07 -4.79
N LEU A 59 -5.99 9.99 -4.02
CA LEU A 59 -6.29 8.66 -4.53
C LEU A 59 -7.71 8.62 -5.12
N LEU A 60 -7.88 8.09 -6.32
CA LEU A 60 -9.16 8.04 -7.04
C LEU A 60 -9.90 6.71 -6.87
N ASN A 61 -9.21 5.63 -6.54
CA ASN A 61 -9.80 4.29 -6.39
C ASN A 61 -9.20 3.58 -5.17
N LEU A 62 -10.07 3.00 -4.35
CA LEU A 62 -9.69 2.01 -3.35
C LEU A 62 -9.92 0.62 -3.93
N ASP A 63 -8.87 -0.18 -3.98
CA ASP A 63 -8.93 -1.54 -4.50
C ASP A 63 -10.01 -2.35 -3.78
N ASN A 64 -10.83 -3.05 -4.55
CA ASN A 64 -11.95 -3.87 -4.09
C ASN A 64 -13.08 -3.12 -3.33
N ILE A 65 -13.05 -1.78 -3.28
CA ILE A 65 -14.08 -0.97 -2.64
C ILE A 65 -14.79 -0.07 -3.64
N GLY A 66 -14.06 0.80 -4.35
CA GLY A 66 -14.66 1.69 -5.34
C GLY A 66 -13.95 3.04 -5.50
N LYS A 67 -14.63 3.94 -6.24
CA LYS A 67 -14.14 5.28 -6.57
C LYS A 67 -14.25 6.24 -5.39
N LEU A 68 -13.26 7.12 -5.26
CA LEU A 68 -13.24 8.24 -4.33
C LEU A 68 -13.53 9.54 -5.08
N ASN A 69 -14.45 10.34 -4.56
CA ASN A 69 -14.78 11.66 -5.10
C ASN A 69 -14.25 12.75 -4.17
N TRP A 70 -13.39 13.61 -4.71
CA TRP A 70 -12.81 14.73 -3.98
C TRP A 70 -13.54 16.01 -4.34
N HIS A 71 -13.91 16.79 -3.32
CA HIS A 71 -14.55 18.08 -3.48
C HIS A 71 -13.57 19.17 -3.05
N TYR A 72 -13.41 20.18 -3.91
CA TYR A 72 -12.59 21.35 -3.65
C TYR A 72 -13.50 22.55 -3.39
N ASN A 73 -12.99 23.50 -2.61
CA ASN A 73 -13.67 24.75 -2.33
C ASN A 73 -13.49 25.76 -3.47
#